data_AF-A0AA88QNT3-F1
#
_entry.id   AF-A0AA88QNT3-F1
#
_cell.length_a   1.000
_cell.length_b   1.000
_cell.length_c   1.000
_cell.angle_alpha   90.00
_cell.angle_beta   90.00
_cell.angle_gamma   90.00
#
_symmetry.space_group_name_H-M   'P 1'
#
loop_
_entity.id
_entity.type
_entity.pdbx_description
1 polymer ?
#
loop_
_entity_poly.entity_id
_entity_poly.type
_entity_poly.pdbx_seq_one_letter_code
_entity_poly.pdbx_strand_id
1 'polypeptide(L)'
;MKEEESDWLVLASDLLKIMESSILTFHKFLKIDKKKSGGVRNVFGGQNQMTTPLQQVQHSLDRREMKLKELRKKGKSWKKNSWPAMEDEVELLFALVDAKIISRVLRMTVNLVIVTGEATVEKINACRVTL
;
A
#
# COMPACT_ATOMS: atom_id res chain seq x y z
N MET A 1 16.65 4.58 -49.38
CA MET A 1 16.81 5.20 -48.05
C MET A 1 15.42 5.30 -47.43
N LYS A 2 15.30 4.77 -46.19
CA LYS A 2 14.29 5.07 -45.16
C LYS A 2 12.81 4.72 -45.43
N GLU A 3 12.42 3.46 -45.21
CA GLU A 3 11.04 3.12 -44.79
C GLU A 3 11.05 1.85 -43.92
N GLU A 4 11.63 1.91 -42.71
CA GLU A 4 11.54 0.82 -41.70
C GLU A 4 11.46 1.40 -40.27
N GLU A 5 10.75 2.52 -40.08
CA GLU A 5 10.58 3.15 -38.75
C GLU A 5 9.10 3.16 -38.29
N SER A 6 8.21 2.56 -39.08
CA SER A 6 6.75 2.66 -38.91
C SER A 6 6.12 1.51 -38.12
N ASP A 7 6.86 0.45 -37.81
CA ASP A 7 6.30 -0.79 -37.22
C ASP A 7 6.00 -0.70 -35.71
N TRP A 8 6.31 0.41 -35.05
CA TRP A 8 6.09 0.60 -33.60
C TRP A 8 5.35 1.90 -33.25
N LEU A 9 4.59 2.47 -34.20
CA LEU A 9 3.79 3.66 -33.91
C LEU A 9 2.57 3.30 -33.06
N VAL A 10 2.67 3.57 -31.76
CA VAL A 10 1.55 3.44 -30.82
C VAL A 10 0.78 4.75 -30.78
N LEU A 11 -0.53 4.70 -30.99
CA LEU A 11 -1.40 5.86 -30.79
C LEU A 11 -1.39 6.26 -29.32
N ALA A 12 -1.24 7.56 -29.04
CA ALA A 12 -1.24 8.08 -27.68
C ALA A 12 -2.49 7.67 -26.88
N SER A 13 -3.66 7.61 -27.54
CA SER A 13 -4.90 7.12 -26.94
C SER A 13 -4.83 5.66 -26.48
N ASP A 14 -4.09 4.83 -27.21
CA ASP A 14 -3.98 3.41 -26.87
C ASP A 14 -2.96 3.20 -25.77
N LEU A 15 -1.87 3.97 -25.76
CA LEU A 15 -0.94 4.02 -24.64
C LEU A 15 -1.64 4.44 -23.34
N LEU A 16 -2.46 5.50 -23.38
CA LEU A 16 -3.22 5.95 -22.22
C LEU A 16 -4.17 4.87 -21.69
N LYS A 17 -4.95 4.22 -22.57
CA LYS A 17 -5.81 3.10 -22.17
C LYS A 17 -5.04 1.95 -21.51
N ILE A 18 -3.83 1.65 -22.01
CA ILE A 18 -2.95 0.63 -21.42
C ILE A 18 -2.51 1.06 -20.02
N MET A 19 -2.08 2.32 -19.85
CA MET A 19 -1.68 2.87 -18.55
C MET A 19 -2.83 2.85 -17.55
N GLU A 20 -4.01 3.34 -17.92
CA GLU A 20 -5.22 3.31 -17.09
C GLU A 20 -5.59 1.89 -16.66
N SER A 21 -5.60 0.95 -17.61
CA SER A 21 -5.88 -0.46 -17.35
C SER A 21 -4.86 -1.09 -16.41
N SER A 22 -3.58 -0.72 -16.55
CA SER A 22 -2.49 -1.20 -15.69
C SER A 22 -2.66 -0.69 -14.26
N ILE A 23 -2.97 0.60 -14.09
CA ILE A 23 -3.21 1.22 -12.77
C ILE A 23 -4.43 0.59 -12.08
N LEU A 24 -5.54 0.40 -12.80
CA LEU A 24 -6.74 -0.24 -12.24
C LEU A 24 -6.49 -1.69 -11.84
N THR A 25 -5.72 -2.41 -12.66
CA THR A 25 -5.31 -3.79 -12.38
C THR A 25 -4.44 -3.85 -11.13
N PHE A 26 -3.46 -2.96 -11.01
CA PHE A 26 -2.64 -2.84 -9.81
C PHE A 26 -3.47 -2.49 -8.57
N HIS A 27 -4.40 -1.55 -8.67
CA HIS A 27 -5.32 -1.21 -7.57
C HIS A 27 -6.16 -2.42 -7.12
N LYS A 28 -6.62 -3.27 -8.05
CA LYS A 28 -7.33 -4.53 -7.72
C LYS A 28 -6.43 -5.48 -6.94
N PHE A 29 -5.18 -5.67 -7.37
CA PHE A 29 -4.21 -6.49 -6.63
C PHE A 29 -3.98 -5.97 -5.20
N LEU A 30 -3.84 -4.66 -5.03
CA LEU A 30 -3.69 -4.03 -3.71
C LEU A 30 -4.93 -4.19 -2.81
N LYS A 31 -6.12 -4.34 -3.39
CA LYS A 31 -7.34 -4.67 -2.64
C LYS A 31 -7.34 -6.12 -2.16
N ILE A 32 -6.75 -7.04 -2.93
CA ILE A 32 -6.60 -8.45 -2.57
C ILE A 32 -5.50 -8.64 -1.50
N ASP A 33 -4.46 -7.79 -1.49
CA ASP A 33 -3.43 -7.71 -0.42
C ASP A 33 -3.97 -7.25 0.95
N LYS A 34 -5.29 -7.26 1.16
CA LYS A 34 -5.97 -6.94 2.43
C LYS A 34 -5.86 -8.11 3.42
N LYS A 35 -4.67 -8.68 3.61
CA LYS A 35 -4.45 -9.68 4.66
C LYS A 35 -4.81 -9.07 6.02
N LYS A 36 -5.52 -9.88 6.82
CA LYS A 36 -6.19 -9.55 8.08
C LYS A 36 -5.37 -8.61 8.97
N SER A 37 -5.79 -7.35 9.08
CA SER A 37 -5.52 -6.56 10.29
C SER A 37 -6.42 -6.97 11.48
N GLY A 38 -7.18 -8.07 11.33
CA GLY A 38 -8.07 -8.63 12.35
C GLY A 38 -7.43 -9.70 13.25
N GLY A 39 -6.11 -9.86 13.24
CA GLY A 39 -5.40 -10.79 14.13
C GLY A 39 -4.38 -10.04 14.96
N VAL A 40 -4.77 -9.67 16.18
CA VAL A 40 -3.91 -9.31 17.32
C VAL A 40 -2.84 -8.24 17.02
N ARG A 41 -3.24 -6.96 17.08
CA ARG A 41 -2.32 -5.85 17.41
C ARG A 41 -2.24 -5.58 18.92
N ASN A 42 -2.54 -6.60 19.73
CA ASN A 42 -2.43 -6.58 21.19
C ASN A 42 -1.27 -7.49 21.62
N VAL A 43 -0.04 -7.19 21.19
CA VAL A 43 1.16 -7.75 21.84
C VAL A 43 1.64 -6.84 22.97
N PHE A 44 1.09 -5.63 23.08
CA PHE A 44 1.33 -4.73 24.19
C PHE A 44 0.01 -4.25 24.78
N GLY A 45 -0.63 -5.15 25.54
CA GLY A 45 -1.59 -4.75 26.55
C GLY A 45 -0.85 -4.00 27.64
N GLY A 46 -1.21 -2.75 27.90
CA GLY A 46 -0.60 -1.97 28.97
C GLY A 46 -0.59 -0.48 28.65
N GLN A 47 -1.55 0.20 29.28
CA GLN A 47 -1.59 1.60 29.70
C GLN A 47 -0.25 2.36 29.62
N ASN A 48 -0.28 3.54 28.98
CA ASN A 48 0.78 4.57 28.94
C ASN A 48 2.07 4.29 28.17
N GLN A 49 2.01 3.52 27.09
CA GLN A 49 3.19 3.32 26.25
C GLN A 49 3.35 4.44 25.24
N MET A 50 4.49 5.14 25.35
CA MET A 50 5.06 5.99 24.31
C MET A 50 4.89 5.27 22.98
N THR A 51 3.97 5.76 22.15
CA THR A 51 3.75 5.21 20.82
C THR A 51 5.07 5.32 20.07
N THR A 52 5.61 4.18 19.64
CA THR A 52 6.82 4.21 18.80
C THR A 52 6.55 5.10 17.59
N PRO A 53 7.55 5.85 17.08
CA PRO A 53 7.36 6.71 15.91
C PRO A 53 6.71 5.97 14.73
N LEU A 54 7.04 4.68 14.56
CA LEU A 54 6.44 3.80 13.56
C LEU A 54 4.94 3.55 13.79
N GLN A 55 4.51 3.30 15.03
CA GLN A 55 3.09 3.14 15.36
C GLN A 55 2.31 4.45 15.15
N GLN A 56 2.93 5.61 15.39
CA GLN A 56 2.32 6.91 15.11
C GLN A 56 2.09 7.11 13.61
N VAL A 57 3.10 6.78 12.79
CA VAL A 57 3.01 6.84 11.33
C VAL A 57 1.92 5.88 10.83
N GLN A 58 1.90 4.64 11.32
CA GLN A 58 0.89 3.66 10.93
C GLN A 58 -0.53 4.12 11.30
N HIS A 59 -0.74 4.63 12.52
CA HIS A 59 -2.04 5.14 12.96
C HIS A 59 -2.49 6.36 12.14
N SER A 60 -1.55 7.27 11.82
CA SER A 60 -1.82 8.42 10.94
C SER A 60 -2.25 7.97 9.53
N LEU A 61 -1.61 6.95 8.98
CA LEU A 61 -1.96 6.37 7.68
C LEU A 61 -3.31 5.67 7.71
N ASP A 62 -3.60 4.87 8.74
CA ASP A 62 -4.90 4.21 8.91
C ASP A 62 -6.04 5.25 8.95
N ARG A 63 -5.83 6.36 9.68
CA ARG A 63 -6.78 7.47 9.74
C ARG A 63 -6.97 8.16 8.40
N ARG A 64 -5.90 8.37 7.62
CA ARG A 64 -5.96 8.97 6.27
C ARG A 64 -6.67 8.02 5.29
N GLU A 65 -6.35 6.72 5.30
CA GLU A 65 -7.00 5.72 4.45
C GLU A 65 -8.51 5.64 4.73
N MET A 66 -8.92 5.73 6.01
CA MET A 66 -10.34 5.79 6.38
C MET A 66 -11.05 7.01 5.77
N LYS A 67 -10.43 8.20 5.86
CA LYS A 67 -10.99 9.42 5.25
C LYS A 67 -11.12 9.30 3.72
N LEU A 68 -10.11 8.77 3.04
CA LEU A 68 -10.16 8.55 1.59
C LEU A 68 -11.29 7.57 1.20
N LYS A 69 -11.49 6.50 1.98
CA LYS A 69 -12.61 5.56 1.77
C LYS A 69 -13.97 6.24 1.99
N GLU A 70 -14.09 7.13 2.96
CA GLU A 70 -15.32 7.89 3.18
C GLU A 70 -15.60 8.88 2.04
N LEU A 71 -14.58 9.59 1.54
CA LEU A 71 -14.72 10.44 0.35
C LEU A 71 -15.20 9.63 -0.86
N ARG A 72 -14.63 8.44 -1.07
CA ARG A 72 -15.05 7.53 -2.13
C ARG A 72 -16.51 7.09 -2.02
N LYS A 73 -17.03 6.87 -0.80
CA LYS A 73 -18.43 6.48 -0.59
C LYS A 73 -19.41 7.63 -0.80
N LYS A 74 -18.97 8.87 -0.56
CA LYS A 74 -19.78 10.09 -0.73
C LYS A 74 -19.89 10.53 -2.20
N GLY A 75 -18.93 10.12 -3.04
CA GLY A 75 -18.96 10.36 -4.48
C GLY A 75 -20.15 9.68 -5.14
N LYS A 76 -20.93 10.43 -5.92
CA LYS A 76 -22.21 9.97 -6.49
C LYS A 76 -22.07 8.95 -7.63
N SER A 77 -20.87 8.68 -8.18
CA SER A 77 -20.78 7.90 -9.42
C SER A 77 -19.44 7.19 -9.73
N TRP A 78 -18.60 6.89 -8.75
CA TRP A 78 -17.41 6.08 -9.07
C TRP A 78 -17.80 4.61 -9.27
N LYS A 79 -17.97 4.21 -10.53
CA LYS A 79 -18.20 2.80 -10.91
C LYS A 79 -17.01 1.94 -10.45
N LYS A 80 -17.34 0.85 -9.75
CA LYS A 80 -16.34 -0.06 -9.21
C LYS A 80 -15.47 -0.59 -10.36
N ASN A 81 -14.16 -0.33 -10.26
CA ASN A 81 -13.14 -0.82 -11.19
C ASN A 81 -13.11 -0.17 -12.58
N SER A 82 -13.72 1.00 -12.76
CA SER A 82 -13.48 1.83 -13.94
C SER A 82 -12.49 2.96 -13.62
N TRP A 83 -11.90 3.51 -14.68
CA TRP A 83 -11.20 4.78 -14.59
C TRP A 83 -12.20 5.86 -14.14
N PRO A 84 -11.79 6.78 -13.24
CA PRO A 84 -12.67 7.86 -12.82
C PRO A 84 -12.90 8.88 -13.94
N ALA A 85 -14.06 9.54 -13.92
CA ALA A 85 -14.44 10.48 -14.99
C ALA A 85 -14.01 11.92 -14.69
N MET A 86 -13.87 12.24 -13.40
CA MET A 86 -13.52 13.57 -12.91
C MET A 86 -12.11 13.57 -12.33
N GLU A 87 -11.40 14.68 -12.47
CA GLU A 87 -10.02 14.84 -11.98
C GLU A 87 -9.91 14.59 -10.47
N ASP A 88 -10.86 15.07 -9.67
CA ASP A 88 -10.91 14.86 -8.22
C ASP A 88 -11.05 13.38 -7.85
N GLU A 89 -11.74 12.59 -8.68
CA GLU A 89 -11.84 11.15 -8.50
C GLU A 89 -10.55 10.41 -8.94
N VAL A 90 -9.82 10.94 -9.92
CA VAL A 90 -8.49 10.44 -10.34
C VAL A 90 -7.46 10.68 -9.23
N GLU A 91 -7.43 11.88 -8.66
CA GLU A 91 -6.62 12.20 -7.48
C GLU A 91 -6.96 11.28 -6.30
N LEU A 92 -8.25 11.04 -6.06
CA LEU A 92 -8.70 10.12 -5.02
C LEU A 92 -8.25 8.66 -5.29
N LEU A 93 -8.23 8.21 -6.54
CA LEU A 93 -7.68 6.90 -6.92
C LEU A 93 -6.19 6.81 -6.61
N PHE A 94 -5.40 7.81 -6.99
CA PHE A 94 -3.97 7.84 -6.70
C PHE A 94 -3.69 7.89 -5.20
N ALA A 95 -4.41 8.72 -4.44
CA ALA A 95 -4.28 8.77 -2.99
C ALA A 95 -4.58 7.41 -2.32
N LEU A 96 -5.56 6.66 -2.83
CA LEU A 96 -5.88 5.31 -2.36
C LEU A 96 -4.78 4.29 -2.71
N VAL A 97 -4.14 4.43 -3.87
CA VAL A 97 -3.00 3.59 -4.27
C VAL A 97 -1.77 3.89 -3.40
N ASP A 98 -1.44 5.17 -3.21
CA ASP A 98 -0.31 5.60 -2.36
C ASP A 98 -0.45 5.10 -0.93
N ALA A 99 -1.62 5.31 -0.32
CA ALA A 99 -1.90 4.82 1.03
C ALA A 99 -1.69 3.31 1.15
N LYS A 100 -2.04 2.55 0.10
CA LYS A 100 -1.84 1.10 0.05
C LYS A 100 -0.38 0.68 -0.11
N ILE A 101 0.37 1.37 -0.98
CA ILE A 101 1.81 1.14 -1.17
C ILE A 101 2.55 1.44 0.14
N ILE A 102 2.31 2.61 0.75
CA ILE A 102 2.96 3.00 2.00
C ILE A 102 2.62 2.00 3.10
N SER A 103 1.35 1.61 3.23
CA SER A 103 0.95 0.57 4.19
C SER A 103 1.69 -0.74 3.98
N ARG A 104 1.94 -1.13 2.72
CA ARG A 104 2.73 -2.34 2.41
C ARG A 104 4.21 -2.15 2.78
N VAL A 105 4.81 -1.02 2.44
CA VAL A 105 6.20 -0.71 2.78
C VAL A 105 6.41 -0.79 4.28
N LEU A 106 5.51 -0.20 5.07
CA LEU A 106 5.58 -0.26 6.53
C LEU A 106 5.43 -1.69 7.06
N ARG A 107 4.58 -2.52 6.45
CA ARG A 107 4.51 -3.94 6.81
C ARG A 107 5.82 -4.66 6.46
N MET A 108 6.40 -4.39 5.29
CA MET A 108 7.63 -5.05 4.85
C MET A 108 8.82 -4.66 5.74
N THR A 109 8.94 -3.39 6.13
CA THR A 109 10.02 -2.94 7.03
C THR A 109 9.86 -3.50 8.44
N VAL A 110 8.63 -3.61 8.96
CA VAL A 110 8.37 -4.29 10.25
C VAL A 110 8.75 -5.76 10.18
N ASN A 111 8.41 -6.48 9.11
CA ASN A 111 8.80 -7.88 8.97
C ASN A 111 10.32 -8.04 8.81
N LEU A 112 11.01 -7.18 8.06
CA LEU A 112 12.46 -7.22 7.96
C LEU A 112 13.12 -6.99 9.33
N VAL A 113 12.64 -6.00 10.09
CA VAL A 113 13.14 -5.73 11.45
C VAL A 113 12.87 -6.90 12.39
N ILE A 114 11.69 -7.53 12.34
CA ILE A 114 11.39 -8.73 13.14
C ILE A 114 12.27 -9.90 12.73
N VAL A 115 12.44 -10.17 11.43
CA VAL A 115 13.31 -11.25 10.94
C VAL A 115 14.78 -11.01 11.32
N THR A 116 15.26 -9.77 11.27
CA THR A 116 16.61 -9.42 11.75
C THR A 116 16.71 -9.39 13.27
N GLY A 117 15.61 -9.08 13.96
CA GLY A 117 15.49 -9.04 15.41
C GLY A 117 15.47 -10.43 16.03
N GLU A 118 14.69 -11.35 15.48
CA GLU A 118 14.73 -12.78 15.84
C GLU A 118 16.11 -13.37 15.55
N ALA A 119 16.73 -13.07 14.40
CA ALA A 119 18.08 -13.52 14.08
C ALA A 119 19.18 -12.96 15.02
N THR A 120 18.93 -11.83 15.69
CA THR A 120 19.83 -11.26 16.70
C THR A 120 19.50 -11.76 18.10
N VAL A 121 18.23 -11.99 18.43
CA VAL A 121 17.77 -12.58 19.70
C VAL A 121 18.15 -14.06 19.80
N GLU A 122 18.09 -14.84 18.72
CA GLU A 122 18.61 -16.22 18.69
C GLU A 122 20.12 -16.27 18.93
N LYS A 123 20.89 -15.34 18.35
CA LYS A 123 22.34 -15.24 18.59
C LYS A 123 22.67 -14.79 20.00
N ILE A 124 21.88 -13.89 20.59
CA ILE A 124 22.04 -13.45 21.98
C ILE A 124 21.65 -14.57 22.97
N ASN A 125 20.60 -15.34 22.70
CA ASN A 125 20.20 -16.47 23.54
C ASN A 125 21.15 -17.67 23.41
N ALA A 126 21.71 -17.94 22.23
CA ALA A 126 22.76 -18.95 22.06
C ALA A 126 24.03 -18.62 22.86
N CYS A 127 24.40 -17.34 22.94
CA CYS A 127 25.52 -16.90 23.79
C CYS A 127 25.22 -16.96 25.29
N ARG A 128 23.94 -16.97 25.71
CA ARG A 128 23.54 -16.95 27.13
C ARG A 128 23.33 -18.34 27.73
N VAL A 129 23.19 -19.38 26.91
CA VAL A 129 23.05 -20.79 27.37
C VAL A 129 24.40 -21.50 27.52
N THR A 130 25.52 -20.83 27.20
CA THR A 130 26.87 -21.42 27.25
C THR A 130 27.78 -20.77 28.32
N LEU A 131 27.21 -20.03 29.27
CA LEU A 131 27.93 -19.46 30.43
C LEU A 131 27.31 -19.93 31.75
#